data_AF-A0A7S4RP41-F1
#
_entry.id   AF-A0A7S4RP41-F1
#
_cell.length_a   1.000
_cell.length_b   1.000
_cell.length_c   1.000
_cell.angle_alpha   90.00
_cell.angle_beta   90.00
_cell.angle_gamma   90.00
#
_symmetry.space_group_name_H-M   'P 1'
#
loop_
_entity.id
_entity.type
_entity.pdbx_description
1 polymer ?
#
loop_
_entity_poly.entity_id
_entity_poly.type
_entity_poly.pdbx_seq_one_letter_code
_entity_poly.pdbx_strand_id
1 'polypeptide(L)'
;MNFLFSTIIIYSFLNCALANIFNVRENSDVSTSKGVGYSITFTNNWTKDNHPFKYPSSDSHWSNFVYASHSSAYIMWQDGGTATRGIENVAESGSISALQSEIEGQQTAGNVLDDVVGPYISNASQGATSTPGEHLCVDASHPYVSGISMVAPSPDWFTGVYNLPLSDESTMTWFRKIEVYVYAWDAGTEEGDDYRL
;
A
#
# COMPACT_ATOMS: atom_id res chain seq x y z
N MET A 1 -2.12 2.78 -26.02
CA MET A 1 -1.69 3.18 -24.67
C MET A 1 -0.16 3.17 -24.69
N ASN A 2 0.49 4.33 -24.54
CA ASN A 2 1.96 4.37 -24.45
C ASN A 2 2.32 3.93 -23.04
N PHE A 3 2.78 2.69 -22.89
CA PHE A 3 3.24 2.18 -21.59
C PHE A 3 4.55 2.87 -21.25
N LEU A 4 4.47 3.84 -20.34
CA LEU A 4 5.62 4.24 -19.57
C LEU A 4 5.80 3.18 -18.49
N PHE A 5 7.02 2.64 -18.38
CA PHE A 5 7.40 1.83 -17.24
C PHE A 5 7.64 2.79 -16.07
N SER A 6 6.56 3.13 -15.36
CA SER A 6 6.61 3.86 -14.09
C SER A 6 6.46 2.86 -12.95
N THR A 7 7.24 3.04 -11.87
CA THR A 7 7.30 2.04 -10.78
C THR A 7 7.18 2.69 -9.41
N ILE A 8 6.40 2.07 -8.53
CA ILE A 8 6.37 2.35 -7.10
C ILE A 8 7.09 1.21 -6.39
N ILE A 9 8.11 1.52 -5.60
CA ILE A 9 8.81 0.55 -4.76
C ILE A 9 8.49 0.86 -3.30
N ILE A 10 7.94 -0.12 -2.60
CA ILE A 10 7.50 0.01 -1.22
C ILE A 10 8.36 -0.89 -0.35
N TYR A 11 8.93 -0.36 0.72
CA TYR A 11 9.75 -1.11 1.67
C TYR A 11 9.10 -1.11 3.06
N SER A 12 8.81 -2.28 3.64
CA SER A 12 8.26 -2.36 5.01
C SER A 12 9.33 -2.27 6.10
N PHE A 13 9.06 -1.54 7.18
CA PHE A 13 9.85 -1.53 8.42
C PHE A 13 8.92 -1.45 9.64
N LEU A 14 9.16 -2.19 10.74
CA LEU A 14 8.39 -2.01 11.99
C LEU A 14 9.07 -1.09 13.01
N ASN A 15 10.28 -0.57 12.74
CA ASN A 15 10.98 0.33 13.66
C ASN A 15 11.50 1.60 12.95
N CYS A 16 11.23 2.76 13.58
CA CYS A 16 11.55 4.09 13.06
C CYS A 16 13.05 4.45 13.14
N ALA A 17 13.84 3.77 13.99
CA ALA A 17 15.12 4.29 14.50
C ALA A 17 16.35 4.22 13.56
N LEU A 18 16.25 3.67 12.34
CA LEU A 18 17.40 3.59 11.41
C LEU A 18 17.07 3.95 9.95
N ALA A 19 15.84 4.36 9.64
CA ALA A 19 15.49 4.77 8.29
C ALA A 19 15.88 6.25 8.09
N ASN A 20 17.05 6.50 7.49
CA ASN A 20 17.27 7.78 6.83
C ASN A 20 16.15 7.97 5.81
N ILE A 21 15.33 8.99 6.03
CA ILE A 21 14.15 9.33 5.25
C ILE A 21 14.57 9.63 3.81
N PHE A 22 14.34 8.70 2.89
CA PHE A 22 14.37 8.99 1.46
C PHE A 22 13.08 8.48 0.83
N ASN A 23 12.10 9.38 0.67
CA ASN A 23 11.14 9.24 -0.40
C ASN A 23 11.86 9.66 -1.69
N VAL A 24 12.32 8.70 -2.48
CA VAL A 24 12.94 9.01 -3.78
C VAL A 24 11.82 9.24 -4.77
N ARG A 25 11.77 10.43 -5.36
CA ARG A 25 10.87 10.73 -6.47
C ARG A 25 11.70 11.19 -7.67
N GLU A 26 11.51 10.52 -8.79
CA GLU A 26 12.15 10.89 -10.04
C GLU A 26 11.07 11.44 -10.99
N ASN A 27 11.22 12.69 -11.40
CA ASN A 27 10.32 13.32 -12.37
C ASN A 27 10.43 12.66 -13.75
N SER A 28 9.33 12.64 -14.48
CA SER A 28 9.29 12.31 -15.91
C SER A 28 8.93 13.55 -16.73
N ASP A 29 9.09 13.47 -18.05
CA ASP A 29 8.60 14.50 -18.98
C ASP A 29 7.14 14.28 -19.40
N VAL A 30 6.42 13.40 -18.70
CA VAL A 30 5.07 12.97 -19.07
C VAL A 30 4.07 13.85 -18.37
N SER A 31 3.37 14.67 -19.13
CA SER A 31 2.29 15.51 -18.60
C SER A 31 1.16 14.68 -17.99
N THR A 32 0.58 15.18 -16.88
CA THR A 32 -0.61 14.64 -16.23
C THR A 32 -1.85 14.65 -17.12
N SER A 33 -1.84 15.38 -18.25
CA SER A 33 -2.91 15.34 -19.24
C SER A 33 -3.06 13.98 -19.95
N LYS A 34 -2.14 13.03 -19.69
CA LYS A 34 -2.17 11.67 -20.21
C LYS A 34 -2.31 10.70 -19.03
N GLY A 35 -3.26 9.77 -19.10
CA GLY A 35 -3.30 8.64 -18.18
C GLY A 35 -2.07 7.75 -18.35
N VAL A 36 -1.58 7.20 -17.24
CA VAL A 36 -0.41 6.30 -17.20
C VAL A 36 -0.70 5.08 -16.34
N GLY A 37 0.10 4.02 -16.47
CA GLY A 37 0.04 2.84 -15.62
C GLY A 37 1.29 2.73 -14.76
N TYR A 38 1.13 2.40 -13.47
CA TYR A 38 2.23 2.12 -12.55
C TYR A 38 2.32 0.63 -12.25
N SER A 39 3.53 0.08 -12.32
CA SER A 39 3.85 -1.18 -11.67
C SER A 39 4.18 -0.90 -10.19
N ILE A 40 3.59 -1.67 -9.27
CA ILE A 40 3.83 -1.50 -7.83
C ILE A 40 4.57 -2.73 -7.33
N THR A 41 5.69 -2.53 -6.65
CA THR A 41 6.49 -3.61 -6.06
C THR A 41 6.67 -3.34 -4.58
N PHE A 42 6.07 -4.21 -3.76
CA PHE A 42 6.34 -4.29 -2.35
C PHE A 42 7.55 -5.19 -2.10
N THR A 43 8.49 -4.73 -1.29
CA THR A 43 9.67 -5.47 -0.84
C THR A 43 9.56 -5.69 0.66
N ASN A 44 9.46 -6.96 1.05
CA ASN A 44 9.36 -7.32 2.45
C ASN A 44 10.72 -7.16 3.16
N ASN A 45 10.81 -6.21 4.09
CA ASN A 45 11.90 -6.17 5.07
C ASN A 45 11.41 -6.46 6.50
N TRP A 46 10.30 -7.15 6.68
CA TRP A 46 9.96 -7.77 7.96
C TRP A 46 10.47 -9.21 7.98
N THR A 47 11.62 -9.41 8.61
CA THR A 47 12.26 -10.72 8.78
C THR A 47 12.72 -10.92 10.22
N LYS A 48 13.03 -12.17 10.59
CA LYS A 48 13.58 -12.47 11.91
C LYS A 48 14.91 -11.76 12.17
N ASP A 49 15.70 -11.54 11.14
CA ASP A 49 17.05 -10.98 11.30
C ASP A 49 17.02 -9.49 11.64
N ASN A 50 16.05 -8.75 11.09
CA ASN A 50 15.91 -7.31 11.34
C ASN A 50 14.83 -6.95 12.37
N HIS A 51 13.89 -7.86 12.67
CA HIS A 51 12.89 -7.70 13.73
C HIS A 51 12.86 -8.94 14.64
N PRO A 52 13.93 -9.25 15.38
CA PRO A 52 14.08 -10.52 16.10
C PRO A 52 13.17 -10.65 17.34
N PHE A 53 12.73 -9.52 17.91
CA PHE A 53 11.93 -9.53 19.13
C PHE A 53 10.55 -10.14 18.85
N LYS A 54 10.27 -11.28 19.51
CA LYS A 54 9.01 -12.04 19.42
C LYS A 54 8.55 -12.40 18.00
N TYR A 55 9.46 -12.40 17.02
CA TYR A 55 9.14 -12.66 15.63
C TYR A 55 8.36 -13.98 15.44
N PRO A 56 7.18 -13.97 14.82
CA PRO A 56 6.36 -15.16 14.61
C PRO A 56 6.90 -16.01 13.44
N SER A 57 7.99 -16.74 13.67
CA SER A 57 8.72 -17.46 12.60
C SER A 57 7.90 -18.48 11.81
N SER A 58 6.90 -19.11 12.42
CA SER A 58 6.14 -20.21 11.78
C SER A 58 5.03 -19.75 10.84
N ASP A 59 4.59 -18.49 10.96
CA ASP A 59 3.38 -18.01 10.28
C ASP A 59 3.43 -16.51 9.94
N SER A 60 4.62 -15.93 9.89
CA SER A 60 4.77 -14.52 9.50
C SER A 60 4.43 -14.35 8.02
N HIS A 61 3.53 -13.43 7.71
CA HIS A 61 3.07 -13.19 6.35
C HIS A 61 2.44 -11.80 6.19
N TRP A 62 2.27 -11.44 4.92
CA TRP A 62 1.47 -10.32 4.48
C TRP A 62 0.24 -10.86 3.76
N SER A 63 -0.94 -10.35 4.09
CA SER A 63 -2.14 -10.67 3.30
C SER A 63 -2.02 -10.08 1.88
N ASN A 64 -2.97 -10.41 1.01
CA ASN A 64 -3.03 -9.78 -0.31
C ASN A 64 -3.02 -8.25 -0.19
N PHE A 65 -2.10 -7.61 -0.89
CA PHE A 65 -2.07 -6.15 -0.96
C PHE A 65 -3.19 -5.66 -1.85
N VAL A 66 -3.94 -4.66 -1.40
CA VAL A 66 -4.91 -3.93 -2.23
C VAL A 66 -4.35 -2.54 -2.46
N TYR A 67 -4.32 -2.08 -3.72
CA TYR A 67 -3.98 -0.72 -4.09
C TYR A 67 -5.10 -0.12 -4.92
N ALA A 68 -5.41 1.16 -4.72
CA ALA A 68 -6.38 1.88 -5.53
C ALA A 68 -5.82 3.24 -5.94
N SER A 69 -6.08 3.64 -7.20
CA SER A 69 -5.82 4.99 -7.69
C SER A 69 -7.08 5.84 -7.51
N HIS A 70 -6.94 7.01 -6.92
CA HIS A 70 -8.10 7.77 -6.48
C HIS A 70 -7.90 9.28 -6.48
N SER A 71 -9.02 9.99 -6.44
CA SER A 71 -9.07 11.44 -6.22
C SER A 71 -8.92 11.77 -4.74
N SER A 72 -8.76 13.05 -4.40
CA SER A 72 -8.73 13.52 -3.01
C SER A 72 -10.06 13.36 -2.25
N ALA A 73 -11.15 13.00 -2.94
CA ALA A 73 -12.46 12.78 -2.32
C ALA A 73 -12.60 11.39 -1.67
N TYR A 74 -11.73 10.44 -2.03
CA TYR A 74 -11.68 9.12 -1.39
C TYR A 74 -10.51 9.04 -0.41
N ILE A 75 -10.78 8.47 0.75
CA ILE A 75 -9.78 8.14 1.77
C ILE A 75 -9.97 6.66 2.08
N MET A 76 -8.99 5.83 1.70
CA MET A 76 -9.02 4.40 2.03
C MET A 76 -8.79 4.19 3.53
N TRP A 77 -7.74 4.81 4.06
CA TRP A 77 -7.40 4.92 5.47
C TRP A 77 -6.44 6.11 5.63
N GLN A 78 -6.24 6.61 6.85
CA GLN A 78 -5.27 7.66 7.17
C GLN A 78 -4.95 7.66 8.67
N ASP A 79 -3.81 8.23 9.04
CA ASP A 79 -3.46 8.42 10.46
C ASP A 79 -4.53 9.24 11.20
N GLY A 80 -4.90 8.79 12.40
CA GLY A 80 -5.98 9.33 13.22
C GLY A 80 -7.39 9.16 12.64
N GLY A 81 -7.55 8.45 11.51
CA GLY A 81 -8.84 8.11 10.93
C GLY A 81 -9.51 6.93 11.64
N THR A 82 -10.81 6.77 11.44
CA THR A 82 -11.56 5.58 11.88
C THR A 82 -11.51 4.52 10.80
N ALA A 83 -11.12 3.28 11.15
CA ALA A 83 -11.15 2.15 10.23
C ALA A 83 -12.59 1.89 9.74
N THR A 84 -12.76 1.72 8.43
CA THR A 84 -14.01 1.18 7.87
C THR A 84 -14.09 -0.32 8.17
N ARG A 85 -15.26 -0.93 7.91
CA ARG A 85 -15.39 -2.38 7.98
C ARG A 85 -14.44 -3.09 7.01
N GLY A 86 -14.18 -2.51 5.84
CA GLY A 86 -13.16 -3.00 4.91
C GLY A 86 -11.76 -3.04 5.54
N ILE A 87 -11.36 -1.95 6.20
CA ILE A 87 -10.04 -1.84 6.83
C ILE A 87 -9.91 -2.76 8.04
N GLU A 88 -10.91 -2.80 8.93
CA GLU A 88 -11.01 -3.73 10.08
C GLU A 88 -10.79 -5.18 9.61
N ASN A 89 -11.55 -5.63 8.61
CA ASN A 89 -11.45 -6.99 8.09
C ASN A 89 -10.07 -7.32 7.51
N VAL A 90 -9.44 -6.36 6.81
CA VAL A 90 -8.08 -6.54 6.29
C VAL A 90 -7.08 -6.64 7.44
N ALA A 91 -7.16 -5.74 8.41
CA ALA A 91 -6.23 -5.67 9.53
C ALA A 91 -6.27 -6.90 10.45
N GLU A 92 -7.46 -7.45 10.71
CA GLU A 92 -7.63 -8.57 11.65
C GLU A 92 -7.54 -9.95 11.01
N SER A 93 -7.92 -10.07 9.73
CA SER A 93 -8.06 -11.39 9.07
C SER A 93 -7.47 -11.48 7.66
N GLY A 94 -7.00 -10.36 7.10
CA GLY A 94 -6.55 -10.28 5.72
C GLY A 94 -7.67 -10.38 4.69
N SER A 95 -8.94 -10.34 5.11
CA SER A 95 -10.08 -10.45 4.22
C SER A 95 -10.35 -9.13 3.48
N ILE A 96 -10.14 -9.14 2.16
CA ILE A 96 -10.25 -7.95 1.32
C ILE A 96 -11.66 -7.69 0.77
N SER A 97 -12.60 -8.64 0.90
CA SER A 97 -13.88 -8.58 0.18
C SER A 97 -14.72 -7.34 0.53
N ALA A 98 -14.76 -6.96 1.81
CA ALA A 98 -15.48 -5.75 2.23
C ALA A 98 -14.82 -4.48 1.68
N LEU A 99 -13.49 -4.41 1.73
CA LEU A 99 -12.73 -3.28 1.16
C LEU A 99 -12.94 -3.18 -0.36
N GLN A 100 -12.93 -4.30 -1.09
CA GLN A 100 -13.19 -4.29 -2.53
C GLN A 100 -14.60 -3.78 -2.85
N SER A 101 -15.62 -4.17 -2.09
CA SER A 101 -16.97 -3.60 -2.25
C SER A 101 -17.03 -2.10 -1.94
N GLU A 102 -16.27 -1.62 -0.95
CA GLU A 102 -16.13 -0.18 -0.67
C GLU A 102 -15.49 0.55 -1.86
N ILE A 103 -14.41 -0.01 -2.43
CA ILE A 103 -13.71 0.50 -3.61
C ILE A 103 -14.62 0.53 -4.84
N GLU A 104 -15.36 -0.55 -5.14
CA GLU A 104 -16.33 -0.62 -6.25
C GLU A 104 -17.42 0.46 -6.14
N GLY A 105 -17.88 0.74 -4.92
CA GLY A 105 -18.80 1.84 -4.65
C GLY A 105 -18.20 3.20 -5.02
N GLN A 106 -16.91 3.40 -4.72
CA GLN A 106 -16.19 4.64 -5.04
C GLN A 106 -15.81 4.76 -6.51
N GLN A 107 -15.60 3.64 -7.21
CA GLN A 107 -15.48 3.61 -8.68
C GLN A 107 -16.79 4.07 -9.32
N THR A 108 -17.93 3.57 -8.84
CA THR A 108 -19.26 4.01 -9.31
C THR A 108 -19.50 5.51 -9.04
N ALA A 109 -18.98 6.02 -7.92
CA ALA A 109 -19.04 7.44 -7.58
C ALA A 109 -18.04 8.32 -8.36
N GLY A 110 -17.11 7.72 -9.11
CA GLY A 110 -16.07 8.42 -9.85
C GLY A 110 -14.94 8.99 -8.97
N ASN A 111 -14.74 8.45 -7.76
CA ASN A 111 -13.67 8.86 -6.86
C ASN A 111 -12.45 7.94 -6.91
N VAL A 112 -12.61 6.70 -7.39
CA VAL A 112 -11.55 5.72 -7.66
C VAL A 112 -11.55 5.41 -9.15
N LEU A 113 -10.37 5.36 -9.77
CA LEU A 113 -10.22 5.02 -11.18
C LEU A 113 -9.99 3.52 -11.40
N ASP A 114 -9.07 2.96 -10.62
CA ASP A 114 -8.59 1.59 -10.81
C ASP A 114 -8.14 1.00 -9.48
N ASP A 115 -8.15 -0.32 -9.38
CA ASP A 115 -7.61 -1.06 -8.25
C ASP A 115 -6.88 -2.32 -8.70
N VAL A 116 -5.80 -2.67 -7.99
CA VAL A 116 -5.02 -3.88 -8.25
C VAL A 116 -4.77 -4.63 -6.96
N VAL A 117 -4.82 -5.96 -7.05
CA VAL A 117 -4.56 -6.86 -5.92
C VAL A 117 -3.24 -7.60 -6.14
N GLY A 118 -2.31 -7.42 -5.21
CA GLY A 118 -1.04 -8.14 -5.17
C GLY A 118 -1.19 -9.54 -4.55
N PRO A 119 -0.26 -10.45 -4.84
CA PRO A 119 -0.23 -11.76 -4.20
C PRO A 119 0.03 -11.65 -2.69
N TYR A 120 -0.51 -12.63 -1.97
CA TYR A 120 -0.11 -12.99 -0.60
C TYR A 120 1.40 -13.26 -0.52
N ILE A 121 2.03 -12.87 0.59
CA ILE A 121 3.47 -13.07 0.81
C ILE A 121 3.68 -13.85 2.09
N SER A 122 4.22 -15.07 1.99
CA SER A 122 4.77 -15.75 3.17
C SER A 122 6.19 -15.25 3.47
N ASN A 123 6.46 -14.90 4.73
CA ASN A 123 7.81 -14.56 5.16
C ASN A 123 8.69 -15.79 5.43
N ALA A 124 8.20 -17.00 5.14
CA ALA A 124 9.04 -18.19 5.08
C ALA A 124 10.19 -18.04 4.07
N SER A 125 10.02 -17.16 3.08
CA SER A 125 11.06 -16.75 2.13
C SER A 125 11.54 -15.32 2.45
N GLN A 126 12.73 -15.18 3.04
CA GLN A 126 13.31 -13.87 3.33
C GLN A 126 13.47 -13.04 2.04
N GLY A 127 13.19 -11.74 2.10
CA GLY A 127 13.33 -10.82 0.96
C GLY A 127 12.29 -11.00 -0.15
N ALA A 128 11.15 -11.64 0.16
CA ALA A 128 10.07 -11.80 -0.81
C ALA A 128 9.51 -10.45 -1.28
N THR A 129 9.28 -10.35 -2.58
CA THR A 129 8.64 -9.19 -3.22
C THR A 129 7.24 -9.55 -3.69
N SER A 130 6.31 -8.60 -3.62
CA SER A 130 4.98 -8.70 -4.23
C SER A 130 4.81 -7.62 -5.27
N THR A 131 4.53 -8.05 -6.49
CA THR A 131 4.20 -7.18 -7.62
C THR A 131 2.87 -7.68 -8.17
N PRO A 132 1.79 -6.89 -8.13
CA PRO A 132 0.57 -7.23 -8.86
C PRO A 132 0.89 -7.50 -10.33
N GLY A 133 0.22 -8.48 -10.94
CA GLY A 133 0.45 -8.84 -12.35
C GLY A 133 -0.01 -7.76 -13.33
N GLU A 134 -0.81 -6.80 -12.85
CA GLU A 134 -1.42 -5.73 -13.63
C GLU A 134 -0.84 -4.37 -13.22
N HIS A 135 -0.88 -3.40 -14.13
CA HIS A 135 -0.48 -2.03 -13.84
C HIS A 135 -1.68 -1.27 -13.28
N LEU A 136 -1.48 -0.48 -12.22
CA LEU A 136 -2.49 0.43 -11.70
C LEU A 136 -2.60 1.66 -12.61
N CYS A 137 -3.75 1.85 -13.24
CA CYS A 137 -4.04 3.01 -14.09
C CYS A 137 -4.31 4.26 -13.24
N VAL A 138 -3.74 5.40 -13.64
CA VAL A 138 -3.89 6.70 -12.96
C VAL A 138 -4.10 7.80 -14.00
N ASP A 139 -4.81 8.86 -13.60
CA ASP A 139 -5.04 10.05 -14.42
C ASP A 139 -5.04 11.34 -13.58
N ALA A 140 -5.14 12.50 -14.22
CA ALA A 140 -5.12 13.80 -13.53
C ALA A 140 -6.24 13.98 -12.49
N SER A 141 -7.37 13.27 -12.62
CA SER A 141 -8.48 13.31 -11.67
C SER A 141 -8.27 12.35 -10.50
N HIS A 142 -7.43 11.33 -10.67
CA HIS A 142 -7.10 10.30 -9.70
C HIS A 142 -5.58 10.17 -9.49
N PRO A 143 -4.88 11.24 -9.04
CA PRO A 143 -3.43 11.28 -9.02
C PRO A 143 -2.82 10.66 -7.74
N TYR A 144 -3.64 10.11 -6.85
CA TYR A 144 -3.19 9.51 -5.60
C TYR A 144 -3.27 7.99 -5.66
N VAL A 145 -2.39 7.33 -4.92
CA VAL A 145 -2.52 5.91 -4.59
C VAL A 145 -2.61 5.71 -3.09
N SER A 146 -3.53 4.84 -2.69
CA SER A 146 -3.55 4.26 -1.35
C SER A 146 -3.47 2.75 -1.48
N GLY A 147 -2.89 2.09 -0.47
CA GLY A 147 -2.89 0.64 -0.41
C GLY A 147 -2.73 0.13 1.01
N ILE A 148 -3.05 -1.14 1.19
CA ILE A 148 -3.11 -1.80 2.49
C ILE A 148 -2.80 -3.30 2.37
N SER A 149 -2.13 -3.86 3.39
CA SER A 149 -1.99 -5.30 3.63
C SER A 149 -1.82 -5.56 5.12
N MET A 150 -2.36 -6.67 5.60
CA MET A 150 -2.24 -7.14 6.98
C MET A 150 -0.78 -7.50 7.30
N VAL A 151 -0.30 -7.08 8.47
CA VAL A 151 0.88 -7.68 9.12
C VAL A 151 0.37 -8.88 9.91
N ALA A 152 0.78 -10.11 9.57
CA ALA A 152 0.24 -11.27 10.26
C ALA A 152 1.28 -12.27 10.74
N PRO A 153 1.06 -12.90 11.90
CA PRO A 153 -0.06 -12.65 12.81
C PRO A 153 0.08 -11.30 13.53
N SER A 154 -1.07 -10.67 13.83
CA SER A 154 -1.21 -9.50 14.70
C SER A 154 -2.67 -9.40 15.17
N PRO A 155 -2.99 -8.54 16.16
CA PRO A 155 -4.37 -8.22 16.53
C PRO A 155 -5.11 -7.56 15.36
N ASP A 156 -4.63 -6.39 14.94
CA ASP A 156 -5.22 -5.56 13.89
C ASP A 156 -4.14 -4.70 13.18
N TRP A 157 -2.94 -5.23 13.05
CA TRP A 157 -1.85 -4.48 12.44
C TRP A 157 -1.84 -4.61 10.92
N PHE A 158 -1.61 -3.50 10.24
CA PHE A 158 -1.49 -3.45 8.79
C PHE A 158 -0.34 -2.53 8.34
N THR A 159 0.00 -2.57 7.06
CA THR A 159 0.93 -1.62 6.45
C THR A 159 0.37 -1.09 5.14
N GLY A 160 0.95 0.00 4.64
CA GLY A 160 0.65 0.51 3.31
C GLY A 160 0.98 1.98 3.17
N VAL A 161 0.43 2.58 2.11
CA VAL A 161 0.48 4.01 1.84
C VAL A 161 -0.92 4.58 1.83
N TYR A 162 -1.09 5.83 2.24
CA TYR A 162 -2.35 6.56 2.08
C TYR A 162 -2.10 7.88 1.35
N ASN A 163 -3.01 8.24 0.44
CA ASN A 163 -3.01 9.49 -0.32
C ASN A 163 -1.63 9.86 -0.92
N LEU A 164 -0.86 8.87 -1.41
CA LEU A 164 0.48 9.11 -1.96
C LEU A 164 0.35 9.77 -3.35
N PRO A 165 0.79 11.03 -3.53
CA PRO A 165 0.70 11.69 -4.83
C PRO A 165 1.69 11.08 -5.84
N LEU A 166 1.21 10.85 -7.06
CA LEU A 166 1.98 10.26 -8.16
C LEU A 166 2.50 11.29 -9.17
N SER A 167 2.12 12.55 -9.04
CA SER A 167 2.54 13.65 -9.90
C SER A 167 3.17 14.80 -9.12
N ASP A 168 4.00 15.55 -9.82
CA ASP A 168 4.51 16.85 -9.39
C ASP A 168 3.54 17.93 -9.87
N GLU A 169 2.84 18.56 -8.92
CA GLU A 169 1.85 19.60 -9.20
C GLU A 169 2.50 20.86 -9.81
N SER A 170 3.78 21.13 -9.53
CA SER A 170 4.47 22.32 -10.00
C SER A 170 4.82 22.24 -11.48
N THR A 171 5.19 21.06 -11.96
CA THR A 171 5.54 20.80 -13.35
C THR A 171 4.39 20.18 -14.15
N MET A 172 3.31 19.75 -13.47
CA MET A 172 2.20 18.99 -14.04
C MET A 172 2.68 17.72 -14.78
N THR A 173 3.63 17.01 -14.17
CA THR A 173 4.20 15.77 -14.72
C THR A 173 4.08 14.61 -13.75
N TRP A 174 3.94 13.39 -14.28
CA TRP A 174 4.01 12.16 -13.48
C TRP A 174 5.43 11.90 -12.96
N PHE A 175 5.55 11.32 -11.77
CA PHE A 175 6.81 10.75 -11.31
C PHE A 175 7.08 9.44 -12.06
N ARG A 176 8.23 9.31 -12.72
CA ARG A 176 8.66 8.05 -13.34
C ARG A 176 8.88 6.96 -12.28
N LYS A 177 9.40 7.34 -11.10
CA LYS A 177 9.74 6.40 -10.03
C LYS A 177 9.44 7.03 -8.68
N ILE A 178 8.86 6.22 -7.81
CA ILE A 178 8.62 6.57 -6.42
C ILE A 178 9.12 5.42 -5.55
N GLU A 179 10.02 5.69 -4.62
CA GLU A 179 10.41 4.76 -3.56
C GLU A 179 9.93 5.30 -2.22
N VAL A 180 9.22 4.48 -1.45
CA VAL A 180 8.69 4.86 -0.13
C VAL A 180 8.93 3.76 0.88
N TYR A 181 9.11 4.18 2.14
CA TYR A 181 9.11 3.30 3.29
C TYR A 181 7.73 3.30 3.93
N VAL A 182 7.23 2.13 4.30
CA VAL A 182 5.96 1.95 5.00
C VAL A 182 6.19 1.27 6.33
N TYR A 183 5.32 1.59 7.29
CA TYR A 183 5.40 1.10 8.66
C TYR A 183 4.15 0.32 9.02
N ALA A 184 4.23 -0.45 10.11
CA ALA A 184 3.04 -1.04 10.70
C ALA A 184 2.17 0.06 11.34
N TRP A 185 0.87 -0.09 11.18
CA TRP A 185 -0.20 0.73 11.73
C TRP A 185 -1.15 -0.18 12.50
N ASP A 186 -1.76 0.39 13.54
CA ASP A 186 -2.77 -0.24 14.37
C ASP A 186 -4.14 0.28 13.90
N ALA A 187 -5.10 -0.61 13.61
CA ALA A 187 -6.40 -0.20 13.10
C ALA A 187 -7.32 0.38 14.19
N GLY A 188 -7.00 0.14 15.47
CA GLY A 188 -7.77 0.56 16.63
C GLY A 188 -9.09 -0.21 16.77
N THR A 189 -9.15 -1.44 16.26
CA THR A 189 -10.35 -2.29 16.26
C THR A 189 -10.22 -3.53 17.15
N GLU A 190 -9.00 -3.97 17.49
CA GLU A 190 -8.76 -5.09 18.39
C GLU A 190 -7.62 -4.78 19.40
N GLU A 191 -7.80 -5.19 20.67
CA GLU A 191 -6.77 -4.93 21.69
C GLU A 191 -5.73 -6.05 21.73
N GLY A 192 -4.45 -5.72 21.56
CA GLY A 192 -3.34 -6.64 21.81
C GLY A 192 -1.99 -5.93 21.87
N ASP A 193 -1.06 -6.45 22.68
CA ASP A 193 0.27 -5.85 22.89
C ASP A 193 1.42 -6.66 22.25
N ASP A 194 1.07 -7.65 21.44
CA ASP A 194 1.99 -8.57 20.77
C ASP A 194 1.41 -9.08 19.44
N TYR A 195 2.22 -9.80 18.65
CA TYR A 195 1.80 -10.41 17.37
C TYR A 195 0.65 -11.41 17.48
N ARG A 196 0.23 -11.77 18.69
CA ARG A 196 -0.86 -12.70 18.96
C ARG A 196 -1.65 -12.18 20.14
N LEU A 197 -2.96 -12.39 20.08
CA LEU A 197 -3.85 -12.34 21.23
C LEU A 197 -3.52 -13.48 22.22
#